data_AF-A0A9P9A8M9-F1
#
_entry.id   AF-A0A9P9A8M9-F1
#
_cell.length_a   1.000
_cell.length_b   1.000
_cell.length_c   1.000
_cell.angle_alpha   90.00
_cell.angle_beta   90.00
_cell.angle_gamma   90.00
#
_symmetry.space_group_name_H-M   'P 1'
#
loop_
_entity.id
_entity.type
_entity.pdbx_description
1 polymer ?
#
loop_
_entity_poly.entity_id
_entity_poly.type
_entity_poly.pdbx_seq_one_letter_code
_entity_poly.pdbx_strand_id
1 'polypeptide(L)'
;MTDTTLPPLGFLAVEVDIFRPPGDPFNEKTWPFPLIREIVSGTSESQIVTKEAYDDAFIERFVAAGIKLAERGAVGIITSCIDPNWVRISGAPDDGHLRGICARGETYDASKLERELVEQAKTLVETHPDVALVVLECTNMPPYATAIQTAIRLPVYDVFTMGTWFYSGLVRETPSTWVA
;
A
#
# COMPACT_ATOMS: atom_id res chain seq x y z
N MET A 1 -13.96 -17.93 -11.97
CA MET A 1 -13.23 -17.80 -13.26
C MET A 1 -12.67 -16.40 -13.29
N THR A 2 -11.41 -16.23 -13.69
CA THR A 2 -10.75 -14.92 -13.79
C THR A 2 -11.36 -14.10 -14.92
N ASP A 3 -11.76 -12.87 -14.63
CA ASP A 3 -12.24 -11.92 -15.64
C ASP A 3 -11.04 -11.22 -16.30
N THR A 4 -10.74 -11.57 -17.55
CA THR A 4 -9.59 -11.02 -18.29
C THR A 4 -9.81 -9.61 -18.82
N THR A 5 -11.00 -9.02 -18.61
CA THR A 5 -11.30 -7.65 -18.99
C THR A 5 -10.92 -6.63 -17.91
N LEU A 6 -10.70 -7.09 -16.67
CA LEU A 6 -10.29 -6.23 -15.56
C LEU A 6 -8.80 -5.88 -15.65
N PRO A 7 -8.40 -4.70 -15.15
CA PRO A 7 -6.99 -4.33 -15.09
C PRO A 7 -6.18 -5.32 -14.23
N PRO A 8 -4.98 -5.73 -14.67
CA PRO A 8 -4.19 -6.74 -13.97
C PRO A 8 -3.51 -6.20 -12.71
N LEU A 9 -3.39 -7.05 -11.69
CA LEU A 9 -2.49 -6.81 -10.56
C LEU A 9 -1.11 -7.39 -10.86
N GLY A 10 -0.04 -6.68 -10.51
CA GLY A 10 1.33 -7.17 -10.58
C GLY A 10 1.71 -7.94 -9.32
N PHE A 11 2.45 -9.03 -9.45
CA PHE A 11 3.11 -9.73 -8.36
C PHE A 11 4.61 -9.81 -8.62
N LEU A 12 5.40 -9.27 -7.69
CA LEU A 12 6.85 -9.34 -7.73
C LEU A 12 7.34 -10.41 -6.74
N ALA A 13 8.13 -11.36 -7.25
CA ALA A 13 8.68 -12.47 -6.45
C ALA A 13 10.21 -12.58 -6.61
N VAL A 14 10.87 -13.13 -5.59
CA VAL A 14 12.26 -13.62 -5.71
C VAL A 14 12.29 -15.04 -6.24
N GLU A 15 13.47 -15.55 -6.60
CA GLU A 15 13.65 -16.94 -7.02
C GLU A 15 13.50 -17.85 -5.80
N VAL A 16 12.31 -18.41 -5.64
CA VAL A 16 11.98 -19.32 -4.55
C VAL A 16 11.24 -20.55 -5.09
N ASP A 17 11.78 -21.73 -4.80
CA ASP A 17 11.19 -23.00 -5.21
C ASP A 17 10.31 -23.55 -4.08
N ILE A 18 9.09 -23.03 -4.00
CA ILE A 18 8.06 -23.51 -3.07
C ILE A 18 6.74 -23.75 -3.78
N PHE A 19 5.98 -24.72 -3.29
CA PHE A 19 4.62 -24.96 -3.76
C PHE A 19 3.68 -23.82 -3.33
N ARG A 20 2.98 -23.22 -4.31
CA ARG A 20 2.08 -22.07 -4.13
C ARG A 20 0.63 -22.50 -4.41
N PRO A 21 -0.16 -22.96 -3.42
CA PRO A 21 -1.55 -23.39 -3.63
C PRO A 21 -2.49 -22.21 -3.96
N PRO A 22 -3.70 -22.45 -4.50
CA PRO A 22 -4.74 -21.43 -4.54
C PRO A 22 -5.01 -20.88 -3.13
N GLY A 23 -5.01 -19.56 -2.98
CA GLY A 23 -4.94 -18.84 -1.71
C GLY A 23 -3.60 -18.12 -1.49
N ASP A 24 -2.53 -18.61 -2.13
CA ASP A 24 -1.26 -17.89 -2.18
C ASP A 24 -1.35 -16.72 -3.18
N PRO A 25 -0.90 -15.50 -2.81
CA PRO A 25 -0.92 -14.33 -3.69
C PRO A 25 -0.20 -14.46 -5.04
N PHE A 26 0.83 -15.30 -5.16
CA PHE A 26 1.53 -15.59 -6.42
C PHE A 26 0.70 -16.50 -7.34
N ASN A 27 -0.25 -17.26 -6.81
CA ASN A 27 -1.08 -18.17 -7.61
C ASN A 27 -2.20 -17.38 -8.30
N GLU A 28 -2.22 -17.39 -9.63
CA GLU A 28 -3.26 -16.71 -10.44
C GLU A 28 -4.69 -17.20 -10.14
N LYS A 29 -4.85 -18.45 -9.68
CA LYS A 29 -6.16 -19.02 -9.30
C LYS A 29 -6.70 -18.43 -7.99
N THR A 30 -5.89 -17.69 -7.24
CA THR A 30 -6.30 -16.97 -6.02
C THR A 30 -7.21 -15.79 -6.33
N TRP A 31 -7.06 -15.18 -7.51
CA TRP A 31 -7.65 -13.88 -7.80
C TRP A 31 -8.82 -13.96 -8.80
N PRO A 32 -9.88 -13.14 -8.61
CA PRO A 32 -10.96 -13.01 -9.58
C PRO A 32 -10.59 -12.10 -10.77
N PHE A 33 -9.45 -11.41 -10.71
CA PHE A 33 -8.89 -10.52 -11.74
C PHE A 33 -7.52 -11.02 -12.22
N PRO A 34 -6.98 -10.52 -13.35
CA PRO A 34 -5.73 -11.03 -13.92
C PRO A 34 -4.53 -10.70 -13.03
N LEU A 35 -3.56 -11.63 -12.99
CA LEU A 35 -2.30 -11.47 -12.26
C LEU A 35 -1.12 -11.52 -13.25
N ILE A 36 -0.32 -10.46 -13.28
CA ILE A 36 0.95 -10.40 -14.00
C ILE A 36 2.06 -10.71 -13.01
N ARG A 37 2.90 -11.69 -13.30
CA ARG A 37 4.00 -12.11 -12.42
C ARG A 37 5.34 -11.69 -13.01
N GLU A 38 6.24 -11.26 -12.14
CA GLU A 38 7.65 -11.00 -12.45
C GLU A 38 8.51 -11.63 -11.35
N ILE A 39 9.46 -12.47 -11.76
CA ILE A 39 10.48 -13.03 -10.87
C ILE A 39 11.75 -12.20 -11.06
N VAL A 40 12.30 -11.67 -9.97
CA VAL A 40 13.54 -10.88 -10.01
C VAL A 40 14.72 -11.83 -10.08
N SER A 41 15.35 -11.94 -11.26
CA SER A 41 16.45 -12.88 -11.47
C SER A 41 17.67 -12.59 -10.60
N GLY A 42 18.34 -13.65 -10.13
CA GLY A 42 19.53 -13.55 -9.29
C GLY A 42 19.23 -13.05 -7.88
N THR A 43 18.04 -13.35 -7.36
CA THR A 43 17.60 -13.00 -6.00
C THR A 43 17.08 -14.24 -5.29
N SER A 44 17.46 -14.43 -4.03
CA SER A 44 16.95 -15.50 -3.17
C SER A 44 16.21 -14.94 -1.95
N GLU A 45 15.40 -15.78 -1.32
CA GLU A 45 14.73 -15.44 -0.06
C GLU A 45 15.74 -15.05 1.04
N SER A 46 16.87 -15.74 1.14
CA SER A 46 17.92 -15.43 2.13
C SER A 46 18.56 -14.04 1.91
N GLN A 47 18.58 -13.54 0.68
CA GLN A 47 19.04 -12.19 0.40
C GLN A 47 18.01 -11.14 0.80
N ILE A 48 16.72 -11.49 0.87
CA ILE A 48 15.66 -10.58 1.33
C ILE A 48 15.52 -10.63 2.84
N VAL A 49 15.50 -11.82 3.44
CA VAL A 49 15.34 -11.98 4.89
C VAL A 49 16.71 -11.86 5.56
N THR A 50 17.26 -10.65 5.57
CA THR A 50 18.57 -10.32 6.15
C THR A 50 18.49 -9.06 7.00
N LYS A 51 19.46 -8.90 7.92
CA LYS A 51 19.67 -7.65 8.69
C LYS A 51 20.61 -6.68 7.99
N GLU A 52 21.26 -7.13 6.93
CA GLU A 52 22.23 -6.35 6.16
C GLU A 52 21.48 -5.35 5.28
N ALA A 53 22.08 -4.18 5.06
CA ALA A 53 21.55 -3.23 4.09
C ALA A 53 21.73 -3.77 2.67
N TYR A 54 20.76 -3.51 1.80
CA TYR A 54 20.90 -3.84 0.38
C TYR A 54 21.79 -2.83 -0.34
N ASP A 55 22.58 -3.33 -1.27
CA ASP A 55 23.28 -2.47 -2.22
C ASP A 55 22.32 -1.93 -3.30
N ASP A 56 22.70 -0.81 -3.91
CA ASP A 56 21.91 -0.16 -4.95
C ASP A 56 21.62 -1.10 -6.12
N ALA A 57 22.59 -1.95 -6.50
CA ALA A 57 22.42 -2.90 -7.61
C ALA A 57 21.36 -3.97 -7.30
N PHE A 58 21.21 -4.36 -6.03
CA PHE A 58 20.13 -5.21 -5.55
C PHE A 58 18.80 -4.50 -5.66
N ILE A 59 18.67 -3.29 -5.12
CA ILE A 59 17.43 -2.50 -5.17
C ILE A 59 17.00 -2.25 -6.64
N GLU A 60 17.93 -1.87 -7.50
CA GLU A 60 17.67 -1.60 -8.92
C GLU A 60 17.08 -2.80 -9.67
N ARG A 61 17.42 -4.04 -9.27
CA ARG A 61 16.79 -5.24 -9.85
C ARG A 61 15.28 -5.28 -9.56
N PHE A 62 14.86 -4.89 -8.35
CA PHE A 62 13.45 -4.84 -7.98
C PHE A 62 12.73 -3.67 -8.64
N VAL A 63 13.37 -2.50 -8.70
CA VAL A 63 12.84 -1.32 -9.40
C VAL A 63 12.59 -1.65 -10.87
N ALA A 64 13.57 -2.24 -11.55
CA ALA A 64 13.43 -2.66 -12.95
C ALA A 64 12.30 -3.68 -13.16
N ALA A 65 12.16 -4.65 -12.25
CA ALA A 65 11.06 -5.62 -12.28
C ALA A 65 9.69 -4.94 -12.07
N GLY A 66 9.61 -3.96 -11.16
CA GLY A 66 8.40 -3.17 -10.94
C GLY A 66 8.02 -2.33 -12.15
N ILE A 67 8.99 -1.67 -12.79
CA ILE A 67 8.78 -0.91 -14.03
C ILE A 67 8.23 -1.83 -15.13
N LYS A 68 8.81 -3.02 -15.33
CA LYS A 68 8.29 -4.01 -16.28
C LYS A 68 6.84 -4.40 -16.01
N LEU A 69 6.46 -4.59 -14.74
CA LEU A 69 5.08 -4.88 -14.37
C LEU A 69 4.14 -3.73 -14.76
N ALA A 70 4.55 -2.49 -14.47
CA ALA A 70 3.79 -1.30 -14.83
C ALA A 70 3.64 -1.15 -16.36
N GLU A 71 4.72 -1.34 -17.13
CA GLU A 71 4.71 -1.32 -18.59
C GLU A 71 3.80 -2.40 -19.19
N ARG A 72 3.66 -3.55 -18.51
CA ARG A 72 2.74 -4.63 -18.88
C ARG A 72 1.29 -4.37 -18.45
N GLY A 73 1.00 -3.18 -17.90
CA GLY A 73 -0.34 -2.71 -17.56
C GLY A 73 -0.78 -3.03 -16.14
N ALA A 74 0.13 -3.45 -15.25
CA ALA A 74 -0.22 -3.66 -13.85
C ALA A 74 -0.68 -2.36 -13.20
N VAL A 75 -1.87 -2.37 -12.60
CA VAL A 75 -2.44 -1.18 -11.92
C VAL A 75 -1.99 -1.05 -10.46
N GLY A 76 -1.26 -2.04 -9.96
CA GLY A 76 -0.65 -2.08 -8.64
C GLY A 76 0.30 -3.28 -8.57
N ILE A 77 1.22 -3.27 -7.61
CA ILE A 77 2.17 -4.36 -7.41
C ILE A 77 2.07 -4.84 -5.97
N ILE A 78 1.89 -6.14 -5.79
CA ILE A 78 1.97 -6.83 -4.51
C ILE A 78 3.16 -7.77 -4.49
N THR A 79 3.61 -8.15 -3.31
CA THR A 79 4.73 -9.07 -3.11
C THR A 79 4.57 -9.80 -1.79
N SER A 80 5.28 -10.92 -1.61
CA SER A 80 5.35 -11.63 -0.33
C SER A 80 6.41 -11.06 0.61
N CYS A 81 7.34 -10.25 0.10
CA CYS A 81 8.46 -9.72 0.88
C CYS A 81 8.73 -8.27 0.48
N ILE A 82 8.90 -7.39 1.47
CA ILE A 82 9.22 -5.98 1.27
C ILE A 82 10.47 -5.65 2.09
N ASP A 83 11.38 -4.85 1.51
CA ASP A 83 12.46 -4.24 2.27
C ASP A 83 11.84 -3.30 3.33
N PRO A 84 12.10 -3.49 4.63
CA PRO A 84 11.64 -2.54 5.64
C PRO A 84 12.13 -1.11 5.37
N ASN A 85 13.28 -0.93 4.71
CA ASN A 85 13.80 0.37 4.28
C ASN A 85 13.05 0.96 3.08
N TRP A 86 12.00 0.34 2.54
CA TRP A 86 11.09 0.98 1.58
C TRP A 86 9.88 1.62 2.26
N VAL A 87 9.66 1.30 3.54
CA VAL A 87 8.56 1.86 4.32
C VAL A 87 9.07 3.08 5.08
N ARG A 88 8.53 4.26 4.79
CA ARG A 88 8.75 5.47 5.58
C ARG A 88 7.69 5.55 6.66
N ILE A 89 8.11 5.61 7.93
CA ILE A 89 7.21 5.77 9.07
C ILE A 89 7.38 7.19 9.60
N SER A 90 6.29 7.96 9.64
CA SER A 90 6.23 9.27 10.29
C SER A 90 5.19 9.24 11.40
N GLY A 91 5.59 9.67 12.59
CA GLY A 91 4.69 9.81 13.74
C GLY A 91 4.12 11.22 13.85
N ALA A 92 2.98 11.36 14.53
CA ALA A 92 2.50 12.68 14.94
C ALA A 92 3.50 13.33 15.92
N PRO A 93 3.61 14.67 15.94
CA PRO A 93 4.53 15.39 16.82
C PRO A 93 4.33 15.04 18.29
N ASP A 94 5.42 15.06 19.08
CA ASP A 94 5.39 14.76 20.51
C ASP A 94 4.44 15.70 21.28
N ASP A 95 4.44 16.98 20.88
CA ASP A 95 3.59 18.05 21.38
C ASP A 95 2.29 18.24 20.57
N GLY A 96 2.04 17.36 19.60
CA GLY A 96 0.85 17.39 18.75
C GLY A 96 -0.45 17.13 19.50
N HIS A 97 -1.54 17.61 18.93
CA HIS A 97 -2.91 17.44 19.39
C HIS A 97 -3.35 15.98 19.35
N LEU A 98 -2.93 15.19 18.33
CA LEU A 98 -3.25 13.76 18.29
C LEU A 98 -2.66 13.02 19.49
N ARG A 99 -1.40 13.30 19.83
CA ARG A 99 -0.77 12.70 21.01
C ARG A 99 -1.38 13.23 22.31
N GLY A 100 -1.82 14.49 22.32
CA GLY A 100 -2.55 15.10 23.41
C GLY A 100 -3.83 14.35 23.78
N ILE A 101 -4.64 14.01 22.77
CA ILE A 101 -5.86 13.26 23.01
C ILE A 101 -5.57 11.81 23.44
N CYS A 102 -4.59 11.14 22.83
CA CYS A 102 -4.33 9.72 23.08
C CYS A 102 -3.60 9.46 24.41
N ALA A 103 -2.71 10.36 24.83
CA ALA A 103 -1.81 10.13 25.97
C ALA A 103 -2.04 11.09 27.15
N ARG A 104 -2.63 12.27 26.93
CA ARG A 104 -2.73 13.33 27.95
C ARG A 104 -4.16 13.70 28.33
N GLY A 105 -5.17 13.09 27.69
CA GLY A 105 -6.59 13.36 27.98
C GLY A 105 -7.04 14.76 27.54
N GLU A 106 -6.37 15.35 26.54
CA GLU A 106 -6.78 16.63 25.98
C GLU A 106 -8.13 16.54 25.26
N THR A 107 -8.80 17.68 25.12
CA THR A 107 -10.09 17.74 24.42
C THR A 107 -9.90 17.56 22.92
N TYR A 108 -10.77 16.75 22.31
CA TYR A 108 -10.81 16.57 20.86
C TYR A 108 -11.10 17.88 20.13
N ASP A 109 -10.29 18.20 19.12
CA ASP A 109 -10.44 19.35 18.24
C ASP A 109 -10.12 18.89 16.81
N ALA A 110 -11.18 18.69 16.01
CA ALA A 110 -11.07 18.17 14.66
C ALA A 110 -10.23 19.08 13.75
N SER A 111 -10.33 20.39 13.93
CA SER A 111 -9.61 21.34 13.08
C SER A 111 -8.11 21.34 13.37
N LYS A 112 -7.71 21.14 14.64
CA LYS A 112 -6.29 20.96 14.99
C LYS A 112 -5.74 19.66 14.44
N LEU A 113 -6.48 18.56 14.59
CA LEU A 113 -6.08 17.25 14.07
C LEU A 113 -5.94 17.27 12.54
N GLU A 114 -6.91 17.83 11.82
CA GLU A 114 -6.84 17.91 10.36
C GLU A 114 -5.59 18.68 9.91
N ARG A 115 -5.35 19.87 10.47
CA ARG A 115 -4.15 20.67 10.14
C ARG A 115 -2.87 19.91 10.45
N GLU A 116 -2.77 19.32 11.64
CA GLU A 116 -1.61 18.55 12.06
C GLU A 116 -1.32 17.40 11.11
N LEU A 117 -2.32 16.56 10.83
CA LEU A 117 -2.14 15.38 9.97
C LEU A 117 -1.84 15.74 8.52
N VAL A 118 -2.45 16.82 7.99
CA VAL A 118 -2.15 17.31 6.65
C VAL A 118 -0.72 17.80 6.55
N GLU A 119 -0.24 18.59 7.51
CA GLU A 119 1.15 19.08 7.50
C GLU A 119 2.16 17.95 7.68
N GLN A 120 1.85 16.94 8.50
CA GLN A 120 2.68 15.74 8.62
C GLN A 120 2.77 14.96 7.31
N ALA A 121 1.64 14.74 6.63
CA ALA A 121 1.64 14.03 5.35
C ALA A 121 2.40 14.79 4.26
N LYS A 122 2.26 16.12 4.20
CA LYS A 122 3.08 16.95 3.29
C LYS A 122 4.56 16.81 3.60
N THR A 123 4.95 16.97 4.86
CA THR A 123 6.34 16.85 5.29
C THR A 123 6.93 15.49 4.92
N LEU A 124 6.16 14.40 5.10
CA LEU A 124 6.56 13.05 4.73
C LEU A 124 6.89 12.94 3.23
N VAL A 125 5.99 13.43 2.36
CA VAL A 125 6.16 13.37 0.90
C VAL A 125 7.24 14.32 0.40
N GLU A 126 7.39 15.49 1.03
CA GLU A 126 8.48 16.44 0.72
C GLU A 126 9.85 15.88 1.10
N THR A 127 9.94 15.19 2.24
CA THR A 127 11.18 14.58 2.74
C THR A 127 11.55 13.33 1.94
N HIS A 128 10.55 12.61 1.43
CA HIS A 128 10.72 11.37 0.67
C HIS A 128 9.93 11.44 -0.65
N PRO A 129 10.49 12.10 -1.69
CA PRO A 129 9.81 12.25 -2.99
C PRO A 129 9.52 10.93 -3.73
N ASP A 130 10.13 9.82 -3.28
CA ASP A 130 9.90 8.44 -3.73
C ASP A 130 8.61 7.81 -3.18
N VAL A 131 7.93 8.47 -2.23
CA VAL A 131 6.65 7.99 -1.67
C VAL A 131 5.55 8.02 -2.74
N ALA A 132 5.01 6.85 -3.06
CA ALA A 132 3.94 6.69 -4.05
C ALA A 132 2.53 6.60 -3.45
N LEU A 133 2.41 6.27 -2.16
CA LEU A 133 1.14 6.13 -1.43
C LEU A 133 1.34 6.32 0.07
N VAL A 134 0.27 6.59 0.79
CA VAL A 134 0.27 6.72 2.27
C VAL A 134 -0.73 5.74 2.88
N VAL A 135 -0.34 5.13 4.00
CA VAL A 135 -1.25 4.35 4.87
C VAL A 135 -1.38 5.06 6.21
N LEU A 136 -2.62 5.35 6.62
CA LEU A 136 -2.93 5.88 7.95
C LEU A 136 -3.17 4.72 8.90
N GLU A 137 -2.21 4.47 9.79
CA GLU A 137 -2.25 3.33 10.71
C GLU A 137 -3.23 3.56 11.88
N CYS A 138 -3.26 4.76 12.45
CA CYS A 138 -4.08 5.05 13.63
C CYS A 138 -5.57 5.14 13.27
N THR A 139 -6.42 4.44 14.03
CA THR A 139 -7.88 4.38 13.84
C THR A 139 -8.61 5.72 13.98
N ASN A 140 -7.95 6.76 14.50
CA ASN A 140 -8.52 8.10 14.68
C ASN A 140 -8.20 9.04 13.49
N MET A 141 -7.38 8.61 12.54
CA MET A 141 -7.01 9.38 11.35
C MET A 141 -7.97 9.28 10.13
N PRO A 142 -8.75 8.19 9.91
CA PRO A 142 -9.62 8.07 8.74
C PRO A 142 -10.56 9.26 8.45
N PRO A 143 -11.14 9.96 9.46
CA PRO A 143 -11.96 11.15 9.20
C PRO A 143 -11.25 12.25 8.40
N TYR A 144 -9.91 12.25 8.38
CA TYR A 144 -9.08 13.27 7.74
C TYR A 144 -8.43 12.77 6.44
N ALA A 145 -8.66 11.51 6.04
CA ALA A 145 -8.03 10.89 4.88
C ALA A 145 -8.27 11.67 3.58
N THR A 146 -9.48 12.20 3.37
CA THR A 146 -9.82 13.03 2.21
C THR A 146 -9.03 14.34 2.16
N ALA A 147 -8.88 15.02 3.31
CA ALA A 147 -8.12 16.27 3.41
C ALA A 147 -6.63 16.02 3.12
N ILE A 148 -6.08 14.94 3.69
CA ILE A 148 -4.71 14.48 3.44
C ILE A 148 -4.51 14.16 1.96
N GLN A 149 -5.35 13.31 1.38
CA GLN A 149 -5.28 12.92 -0.03
C GLN A 149 -5.35 14.13 -0.96
N THR A 150 -6.22 15.09 -0.66
CA THR A 150 -6.33 16.34 -1.43
C THR A 150 -5.04 17.15 -1.38
N ALA A 151 -4.39 17.21 -0.21
CA ALA A 151 -3.17 17.97 0.00
C ALA A 151 -1.95 17.34 -0.70
N ILE A 152 -1.78 16.02 -0.61
CA ILE A 152 -0.59 15.33 -1.15
C ILE A 152 -0.78 14.78 -2.57
N ARG A 153 -2.03 14.64 -3.04
CA ARG A 153 -2.40 14.08 -4.36
C ARG A 153 -1.88 12.67 -4.63
N LEU A 154 -1.73 11.87 -3.58
CA LEU A 154 -1.35 10.46 -3.64
C LEU A 154 -2.49 9.58 -3.11
N PRO A 155 -2.53 8.28 -3.45
CA PRO A 155 -3.41 7.33 -2.80
C PRO A 155 -3.21 7.33 -1.28
N VAL A 156 -4.32 7.36 -0.53
CA VAL A 156 -4.34 7.26 0.92
C VAL A 156 -5.21 6.07 1.29
N TYR A 157 -4.66 5.14 2.08
CA TYR A 157 -5.35 3.96 2.58
C TYR A 157 -5.42 3.97 4.10
N ASP A 158 -6.45 3.38 4.65
CA ASP A 158 -6.66 3.27 6.08
C ASP A 158 -7.59 2.09 6.42
N VAL A 159 -7.88 1.91 7.71
CA VAL A 159 -8.79 0.87 8.18
C VAL A 159 -10.21 0.99 7.62
N PHE A 160 -10.68 2.22 7.34
CA PHE A 160 -12.01 2.45 6.77
C PHE A 160 -12.07 2.01 5.31
N THR A 161 -11.01 2.31 4.55
CA THR A 161 -10.83 1.86 3.17
C THR A 161 -10.82 0.35 3.08
N MET A 162 -10.02 -0.32 3.93
CA MET A 162 -9.97 -1.77 3.99
C MET A 162 -11.32 -2.38 4.41
N GLY A 163 -11.99 -1.78 5.41
CA GLY A 163 -13.31 -2.22 5.86
C GLY A 163 -14.36 -2.13 4.76
N THR A 164 -14.32 -1.07 3.95
CA THR A 164 -15.21 -0.88 2.81
C THR A 164 -14.95 -1.94 1.72
N TRP A 165 -13.69 -2.22 1.39
CA TRP A 165 -13.34 -3.29 0.46
C TRP A 165 -13.83 -4.66 0.93
N PHE A 166 -13.59 -4.99 2.20
CA PHE A 166 -14.08 -6.24 2.79
C PHE A 166 -15.61 -6.33 2.74
N TYR A 167 -16.31 -5.28 3.18
CA TYR A 167 -17.78 -5.26 3.25
C TYR A 167 -18.42 -5.34 1.85
N SER A 168 -17.79 -4.79 0.81
CA SER A 168 -18.26 -4.88 -0.58
C SER A 168 -18.32 -6.32 -1.13
N GLY A 169 -17.56 -7.25 -0.53
CA GLY A 169 -17.65 -8.68 -0.83
C GLY A 169 -18.81 -9.38 -0.11
N LEU A 170 -19.27 -8.83 1.02
CA LEU A 170 -20.39 -9.36 1.80
C LEU A 170 -21.74 -8.86 1.26
N VAL A 171 -21.79 -7.60 0.86
CA VAL A 171 -22.98 -6.94 0.32
C VAL A 171 -22.69 -6.57 -1.12
N ARG A 172 -23.10 -7.46 -2.04
CA ARG A 172 -22.88 -7.25 -3.47
C ARG A 172 -23.94 -6.30 -4.04
N GLU A 173 -23.51 -5.12 -4.44
CA GLU A 173 -24.35 -4.21 -5.20
C GLU A 173 -24.24 -4.50 -6.70
N THR A 174 -25.39 -4.47 -7.40
CA THR A 174 -25.40 -4.49 -8.86
C THR A 174 -25.08 -3.08 -9.35
N PRO A 175 -24.06 -2.87 -10.21
CA PRO A 175 -23.74 -1.56 -10.73
C PRO A 175 -24.98 -0.88 -11.35
N SER A 176 -25.36 0.29 -10.86
CA SER A 176 -26.60 0.98 -11.24
C SER A 176 -26.62 1.47 -12.69
N THR A 177 -25.47 1.57 -13.35
CA THR A 177 -25.35 1.89 -14.78
C THR A 177 -25.57 0.68 -15.70
N TRP A 178 -25.82 -0.50 -15.15
CA TRP A 178 -26.08 -1.75 -15.86
C TRP A 178 -27.56 -2.17 -15.78
N VAL A 179 -28.48 -1.21 -15.73
CA VAL A 179 -29.90 -1.47 -15.98
C VAL A 179 -30.12 -1.35 -17.48
N ALA A 180 -30.39 -2.48 -18.14
CA ALA A 180 -30.83 -2.55 -19.53
C ALA A 180 -32.17 -1.83 -19.73
#